data_AF-A0A3C1EL86-F1
#
_entry.id   AF-A0A3C1EL86-F1
#
_cell.length_a   1.000
_cell.length_b   1.000
_cell.length_c   1.000
_cell.angle_alpha   90.00
_cell.angle_beta   90.00
_cell.angle_gamma   90.00
#
_symmetry.space_group_name_H-M   'P 1'
#
loop_
_entity.id
_entity.type
_entity.pdbx_description
1 polymer ?
#
loop_
_entity_poly.entity_id
_entity_poly.type
_entity_poly.pdbx_seq_one_letter_code
_entity_poly.pdbx_strand_id
1 'polypeptide(L)'
;VLWFPILVTKILPGEIIPAAKALHSNEALLIFLINALWHIINAVFGPEVFPLDTSIFTGYISRERMAREHPVELARLEEVVPAEPPAVGSDHPAESPVATSGASG
;
A
#
# COMPACT_ATOMS: atom_id res chain seq x y z
N VAL A 1 -24.83 0.38 3.42
CA VAL A 1 -26.11 1.12 3.32
C VAL A 1 -26.82 0.88 1.99
N LEU A 2 -26.21 1.24 0.85
CA LEU A 2 -26.87 1.19 -0.46
C LEU A 2 -27.11 -0.23 -1.03
N TRP A 3 -26.37 -1.23 -0.56
CA TRP A 3 -26.54 -2.63 -1.00
C TRP A 3 -27.88 -3.22 -0.51
N PHE A 4 -28.31 -2.92 0.72
CA PHE A 4 -29.54 -3.46 1.31
C PHE A 4 -30.38 -2.37 2.01
N PRO A 5 -30.92 -1.39 1.26
CA PRO A 5 -31.55 -0.20 1.84
C PRO A 5 -32.77 -0.53 2.69
N ILE A 6 -33.59 -1.51 2.28
CA ILE A 6 -34.81 -1.93 3.01
C ILE A 6 -34.48 -2.54 4.36
N LEU A 7 -33.36 -3.28 4.47
CA LEU A 7 -32.93 -3.84 5.76
C LEU A 7 -32.42 -2.73 6.69
N VAL A 8 -31.70 -1.76 6.14
CA VAL A 8 -31.16 -0.62 6.90
C VAL A 8 -32.27 0.28 7.44
N THR A 9 -33.32 0.53 6.67
CA THR A 9 -34.44 1.39 7.12
C THR A 9 -35.36 0.72 8.16
N LYS A 10 -35.18 -0.56 8.47
CA LYS A 10 -35.83 -1.20 9.63
C LYS A 10 -35.23 -0.75 10.97
N ILE A 11 -33.98 -0.27 10.95
CA ILE A 11 -33.23 0.12 12.16
C ILE A 11 -32.86 1.61 12.19
N LEU A 12 -32.82 2.28 11.04
CA LEU A 12 -32.44 3.69 10.89
C LEU A 12 -33.50 4.47 10.09
N PRO A 13 -33.57 5.81 10.24
CA PRO A 13 -34.45 6.67 9.45
C PRO A 13 -34.19 6.58 7.94
N GLY A 14 -35.24 6.78 7.13
CA GLY A 14 -35.19 6.66 5.67
C GLY A 14 -34.24 7.66 4.99
N GLU A 15 -34.02 8.81 5.63
CA GLU A 15 -33.16 9.92 5.22
C GLU A 15 -31.68 9.51 5.10
N ILE A 16 -31.27 8.43 5.76
CA ILE A 16 -29.92 7.87 5.65
C ILE A 16 -29.64 7.35 4.23
N ILE A 17 -30.66 6.91 3.49
CA ILE A 17 -30.46 6.37 2.14
C ILE A 17 -30.02 7.47 1.14
N PRO A 18 -30.74 8.61 0.98
CA PRO A 18 -30.27 9.69 0.12
C PRO A 18 -28.94 10.29 0.60
N ALA A 19 -28.71 10.41 1.91
CA ALA A 19 -27.44 10.89 2.45
C ALA A 19 -26.27 9.95 2.07
N ALA A 20 -26.44 8.63 2.25
CA ALA A 20 -25.45 7.64 1.87
C ALA A 20 -25.20 7.63 0.36
N LYS A 21 -26.23 7.86 -0.47
CA LYS A 21 -26.08 7.96 -1.92
C LYS A 21 -25.24 9.17 -2.32
N ALA A 22 -25.50 10.33 -1.73
CA ALA A 22 -24.72 11.55 -1.98
C ALA A 22 -23.25 11.35 -1.57
N LEU A 23 -23.01 10.86 -0.34
CA LEU A 23 -21.66 10.60 0.15
C LEU A 23 -20.92 9.57 -0.71
N HIS A 24 -21.53 8.41 -0.96
CA HIS A 24 -20.88 7.34 -1.71
C HIS A 24 -20.54 7.76 -3.14
N SER A 25 -21.45 8.44 -3.83
CA SER A 25 -21.22 8.87 -5.22
C SER A 25 -20.11 9.91 -5.31
N ASN A 26 -20.08 10.87 -4.37
CA ASN A 26 -19.05 11.91 -4.34
C ASN A 26 -17.67 11.33 -4.05
N GLU A 27 -17.56 10.49 -3.01
CA GLU A 27 -16.28 9.84 -2.66
C GLU A 27 -15.82 8.85 -3.73
N ALA A 28 -16.73 8.08 -4.32
CA ALA A 28 -16.40 7.16 -5.39
C ALA A 28 -15.81 7.90 -6.59
N LEU A 29 -16.40 9.04 -6.99
CA LEU A 29 -15.86 9.86 -8.07
C LEU A 29 -14.51 10.45 -7.70
N LEU A 30 -14.36 11.00 -6.49
CA LEU A 30 -13.10 11.56 -6.01
C LEU A 30 -11.97 10.52 -6.04
N ILE A 31 -12.19 9.35 -5.42
CA ILE A 31 -11.22 8.25 -5.37
C ILE A 31 -10.91 7.74 -6.77
N PHE A 32 -11.93 7.59 -7.62
CA PHE A 32 -11.73 7.17 -9.01
C PHE A 32 -10.80 8.14 -9.75
N LEU A 33 -11.05 9.44 -9.66
CA LEU A 33 -10.24 10.45 -10.35
C LEU A 33 -8.81 10.52 -9.79
N ILE A 34 -8.65 10.52 -8.47
CA ILE A 34 -7.33 10.56 -7.82
C ILE A 34 -6.52 9.33 -8.23
N ASN A 35 -7.08 8.13 -8.07
CA ASN A 35 -6.37 6.90 -8.37
C ASN A 35 -6.12 6.74 -9.87
N ALA A 36 -7.11 7.01 -10.73
CA ALA A 36 -6.95 6.89 -12.17
C ALA A 36 -5.89 7.86 -12.71
N LEU A 37 -5.90 9.12 -12.28
CA LEU A 37 -4.92 10.10 -12.73
C LEU A 37 -3.52 9.75 -12.25
N TRP A 38 -3.37 9.47 -10.95
CA TRP A 38 -2.07 9.07 -10.38
C TRP A 38 -1.52 7.82 -11.06
N HIS A 39 -2.39 6.82 -11.28
CA HIS A 39 -2.01 5.58 -11.92
C HIS A 39 -1.60 5.81 -13.38
N ILE A 40 -2.39 6.53 -14.17
CA ILE A 40 -2.07 6.78 -15.58
C ILE A 40 -0.78 7.61 -15.71
N ILE A 41 -0.61 8.65 -14.90
CA ILE A 41 0.62 9.46 -14.97
C ILE A 41 1.84 8.60 -14.67
N ASN A 42 1.83 7.80 -13.61
CA ASN A 42 3.00 7.03 -13.23
C ASN A 42 3.23 5.80 -14.12
N ALA A 43 2.17 5.09 -14.51
CA ALA A 43 2.28 3.85 -15.29
C ALA A 43 2.40 4.09 -16.80
N VAL A 44 1.96 5.23 -17.33
CA VAL A 44 1.99 5.52 -18.79
C VAL A 44 2.96 6.65 -19.11
N PHE A 45 2.91 7.72 -18.32
CA PHE A 45 3.67 8.94 -18.61
C PHE A 45 4.92 9.13 -17.73
N GLY A 46 5.27 8.13 -16.92
CA GLY A 46 6.50 8.16 -16.13
C GLY A 46 7.73 8.18 -17.03
N PRO A 47 8.72 9.06 -16.79
CA PRO A 47 9.86 9.26 -17.70
C PRO A 47 10.69 7.99 -17.92
N GLU A 48 10.69 7.07 -16.95
CA GLU A 48 11.44 5.83 -17.02
C GLU A 48 10.70 4.67 -17.71
N VAL A 49 9.38 4.77 -17.78
CA VAL A 49 8.49 3.71 -18.28
C VAL A 49 7.73 4.13 -19.52
N PHE A 50 7.90 5.36 -19.99
CA PHE A 50 7.23 5.86 -21.18
C PHE A 50 7.52 4.97 -22.39
N PRO A 51 6.49 4.60 -23.19
CA PRO A 51 5.10 5.06 -23.14
C PRO A 51 4.16 4.25 -22.23
N LEU A 52 4.64 3.18 -21.60
CA LEU A 52 3.85 2.29 -20.76
C LEU A 52 4.74 1.37 -19.93
N ASP A 53 4.50 1.30 -18.62
CA ASP A 53 5.04 0.25 -17.75
C ASP A 53 4.36 -1.08 -18.08
N THR A 54 5.13 -2.01 -18.65
CA THR A 54 4.62 -3.32 -19.07
C THR A 54 4.69 -4.37 -17.97
N SER A 55 5.22 -4.05 -16.79
CA SER A 55 5.40 -5.00 -15.68
C SER A 55 4.10 -5.65 -15.23
N ILE A 56 2.96 -4.97 -15.35
CA ILE A 56 1.63 -5.55 -15.06
C ILE A 56 1.27 -6.73 -15.99
N PHE A 57 1.83 -6.76 -17.20
CA PHE A 57 1.57 -7.81 -18.19
C PHE A 57 2.70 -8.85 -18.22
N THR A 58 3.94 -8.41 -18.07
CA THR A 58 5.12 -9.28 -18.20
C THR A 58 5.57 -9.86 -16.87
N GLY A 59 5.34 -9.15 -15.77
CA GLY A 59 5.88 -9.46 -14.45
C GLY A 59 7.37 -9.12 -14.28
N TYR A 60 8.00 -8.45 -15.26
CA TYR A 60 9.44 -8.17 -15.25
C TYR A 60 9.75 -6.68 -15.39
N ILE A 61 10.87 -6.27 -14.78
CA ILE A 61 11.52 -4.96 -14.96
C ILE A 61 13.01 -5.17 -15.24
N SER A 62 13.70 -4.15 -15.76
CA SER A 62 15.14 -4.24 -15.99
C SER A 62 15.90 -4.36 -14.67
N ARG A 63 17.07 -5.02 -14.70
CA ARG A 63 17.94 -5.14 -13.51
C ARG A 63 18.34 -3.77 -12.97
N GLU A 64 18.66 -2.81 -13.85
CA GLU A 64 19.02 -1.45 -13.46
C GLU A 64 17.87 -0.74 -12.72
N ARG A 65 16.64 -0.88 -13.24
CA ARG A 65 15.45 -0.32 -12.59
C ARG A 65 15.20 -0.99 -11.24
N MET A 66 15.35 -2.32 -11.16
CA MET A 66 15.26 -3.04 -9.89
C MET A 66 16.32 -2.58 -8.89
N ALA A 67 17.57 -2.34 -9.32
CA ALA A 67 18.62 -1.84 -8.44
C ALA A 67 18.33 -0.45 -7.87
N ARG A 68 17.64 0.41 -8.63
CA ARG A 68 17.29 1.76 -8.21
C ARG A 68 16.00 1.83 -7.37
N GLU A 69 14.95 1.13 -7.78
CA GLU A 69 13.62 1.19 -7.15
C GLU A 69 13.44 0.13 -6.05
N HIS A 70 14.10 -1.03 -6.19
CA HIS A 70 13.90 -2.24 -5.39
C HIS A 70 15.24 -2.93 -5.00
N PRO A 71 16.21 -2.21 -4.41
CA PRO A 71 17.56 -2.74 -4.18
C PRO A 71 17.58 -3.94 -3.23
N VAL A 72 16.67 -3.97 -2.25
CA VAL A 72 16.58 -5.06 -1.27
C VAL A 72 16.03 -6.33 -1.92
N GLU A 73 15.02 -6.20 -2.79
CA GLU A 73 14.50 -7.32 -3.56
C GLU A 73 15.54 -7.86 -4.56
N LEU A 74 16.29 -6.98 -5.23
CA LEU A 74 17.36 -7.39 -6.14
C LEU A 74 18.45 -8.18 -5.40
N ALA A 75 18.90 -7.68 -4.24
CA ALA A 75 19.91 -8.37 -3.43
C ALA A 75 19.43 -9.77 -2.99
N ARG A 76 18.16 -9.91 -2.61
CA ARG A 76 17.56 -11.22 -2.29
C ARG A 76 17.54 -12.17 -3.48
N LEU A 77 17.24 -11.68 -4.68
CA LEU A 77 17.24 -12.49 -5.90
C LEU A 77 18.65 -12.91 -6.34
N GLU A 78 19.66 -12.10 -6.03
CA GLU A 78 21.07 -12.37 -6.36
C GLU A 78 21.79 -13.15 -5.25
N GLU A 79 21.09 -13.60 -4.21
CA GLU A 79 21.66 -14.24 -3.00
C GLU A 79 22.77 -13.40 -2.33
N VAL A 80 22.73 -12.08 -2.54
CA VAL A 80 23.61 -11.11 -1.90
C VAL A 80 22.96 -10.69 -0.59
N VAL A 81 23.63 -10.98 0.54
CA VAL A 81 23.22 -10.45 1.85
C VAL A 81 23.36 -8.91 1.79
N PRO A 82 22.27 -8.13 1.95
CA PRO A 82 22.38 -6.67 1.90
C PRO A 82 23.29 -6.17 3.01
N ALA A 83 24.15 -5.19 2.72
CA ALA A 83 24.67 -4.34 3.77
C ALA A 83 23.45 -3.71 4.48
N GLU A 84 23.42 -3.80 5.81
CA GLU A 84 22.34 -3.28 6.64
C GLU A 84 21.98 -1.86 6.16
N PRO A 85 20.70 -1.57 5.85
CA PRO A 85 20.31 -0.21 5.50
C PRO A 85 20.73 0.70 6.67
N PRO A 86 21.23 1.92 6.41
CA PRO A 86 21.54 2.84 7.51
C PRO A 86 20.29 2.93 8.36
N ALA A 87 20.43 2.58 9.64
CA ALA A 87 19.33 2.49 10.58
C ALA A 87 18.42 3.70 10.38
N VAL A 88 17.24 3.49 9.78
CA VAL A 88 16.16 4.47 9.85
C VAL A 88 15.94 4.63 11.33
N GLY A 89 16.32 5.80 11.84
CA GLY A 89 16.42 6.11 13.27
C GLY A 89 15.25 5.51 14.03
N SER A 90 15.51 4.37 14.66
CA SER A 90 14.66 3.85 15.70
C SER A 90 15.17 4.52 16.97
N ASP A 91 14.62 5.70 17.26
CA ASP A 91 14.62 6.26 18.61
C ASP A 91 13.70 5.42 19.53
N HIS A 92 13.81 4.09 19.43
CA HIS A 92 13.27 3.18 20.42
C HIS A 92 14.40 2.88 21.40
N PRO A 93 14.33 3.42 22.63
CA PRO A 93 15.31 3.06 23.65
C PRO A 93 15.24 1.55 23.83
N ALA A 94 16.40 0.91 23.72
CA ALA A 94 16.57 -0.52 23.91
C ALA A 94 15.91 -0.93 25.24
N GLU A 95 14.81 -1.67 25.17
CA GLU A 95 14.33 -2.38 26.35
C GLU A 95 15.41 -3.40 26.73
N SER A 96 16.04 -3.15 27.86
CA SER A 96 17.02 -4.06 28.47
C SER A 96 16.38 -5.44 28.66
N PRO A 97 17.10 -6.54 28.35
CA PRO A 97 16.54 -7.87 28.54
C PRO A 97 16.34 -8.11 30.04
N VAL A 98 15.08 -8.23 30.46
CA VAL A 98 14.70 -8.74 31.77
C VAL A 98 15.18 -10.19 31.85
N ALA A 99 16.24 -10.41 32.63
CA ALA A 99 16.74 -11.73 32.94
C ALA A 99 15.67 -12.51 33.73
N THR A 100 15.05 -13.50 33.10
CA THR A 100 14.28 -14.53 33.78
C THR A 100 15.00 -15.87 33.61
N SER A 101 15.67 -16.31 34.68
CA SER A 101 16.10 -17.69 34.94
C SER A 101 16.82 -17.68 36.28
N GLY A 102 16.51 -18.49 37.29
CA GLY A 102 15.56 -19.59 37.40
C GLY A 102 15.53 -20.04 38.87
N ALA A 103 14.42 -20.63 39.29
CA ALA A 103 14.31 -21.32 40.56
C ALA A 103 14.86 -22.75 40.40
N SER A 104 15.64 -23.21 41.38
CA SER A 104 15.66 -24.57 41.99
C SER A 104 17.07 -24.97 42.44
N GLY A 105 17.21 -25.34 43.72
CA GLY A 105 18.39 -26.04 44.26
C GLY A 105 18.99 -25.39 45.49
#